data_AF-F6B8G9-F1
#
_entry.id   AF-F6B8G9-F1
#
_cell.length_a   1.000
_cell.length_b   1.000
_cell.length_c   1.000
_cell.angle_alpha   90.00
_cell.angle_beta   90.00
_cell.angle_gamma   90.00
#
_symmetry.space_group_name_H-M   'P 1'
#
loop_
_entity.id
_entity.type
_entity.pdbx_description
1 polymer ?
#
loop_
_entity_poly.entity_id
_entity_poly.type
_entity_poly.pdbx_seq_one_letter_code
_entity_poly.pdbx_strand_id
1 'polypeptide(L)'
;MEQIKVDLALDKTFLLPGNKQVAYLMVKLTAPEQVVKERPVQNLSFVIDRSGSMSGEKLDYTKKAVTFAIGHLSPQDYCSVVAFDDMVTMVAPSHKVENKDALKMAVESIYPGGSTNLSGGMLLGLREVKLAHKENQINRVLLLTDGMANVGVTDHGALVEKAREMAAGGVNLSTFGLGDDFEEDLLQAMAEAGGGNFYYIETPDQIPGIFDQELTGLLNIVAQNLSVKVKPGQDVAITGVLGYPFTTGEGVTVNLPDIYSGETKILLLELVISPLAEGTHKLLSVELDYADVRENLALVNLKADLSVNASAEPGDGPAENVEVIKQVELFRCAQAKEEAIRLADQGDFEASRLVLEKQLLKMQSLGASLSCSEINMEVNELQENLSYMSEGSYGKASRKKMSFNVYQRKKGRGNNKAFTG
;
A
#
# COMPACT_ATOMS: atom_id res chain seq x y z
N MET A 1 0.09 -25.33 9.90
CA MET A 1 0.74 -24.18 10.60
C MET A 1 -0.32 -23.33 11.30
N GLU A 2 0.05 -22.34 12.10
CA GLU A 2 -0.92 -21.37 12.65
C GLU A 2 -1.59 -20.59 11.51
N GLN A 3 -2.90 -20.41 11.57
CA GLN A 3 -3.70 -19.74 10.53
C GLN A 3 -3.78 -18.23 10.80
N ILE A 4 -4.25 -17.45 9.81
CA ILE A 4 -4.57 -16.04 10.02
C ILE A 4 -5.62 -15.91 11.14
N LYS A 5 -5.36 -15.00 12.09
CA LYS A 5 -6.32 -14.64 13.12
C LYS A 5 -7.31 -13.61 12.59
N VAL A 6 -8.60 -13.86 12.78
CA VAL A 6 -9.70 -12.96 12.42
C VAL A 6 -10.30 -12.36 13.69
N ASP A 7 -10.08 -11.07 13.92
CA ASP A 7 -10.66 -10.32 15.04
C ASP A 7 -11.73 -9.36 14.52
N LEU A 8 -12.91 -9.37 15.12
CA LEU A 8 -14.04 -8.50 14.79
C LEU A 8 -14.30 -7.53 15.94
N ALA A 9 -14.44 -6.25 15.63
CA ALA A 9 -14.73 -5.22 16.64
C ALA A 9 -15.62 -4.11 16.08
N LEU A 10 -16.60 -3.67 16.86
CA LEU A 10 -17.35 -2.45 16.57
C LEU A 10 -16.73 -1.24 17.26
N ASP A 11 -16.97 -0.05 16.71
CA ASP A 11 -16.70 1.25 17.34
C ASP A 11 -17.47 1.46 18.64
N LYS A 12 -18.49 0.65 18.91
CA LYS A 12 -19.32 0.70 20.13
C LYS A 12 -19.26 -0.63 20.87
N THR A 13 -19.13 -0.57 22.19
CA THR A 13 -19.08 -1.75 23.05
C THR A 13 -20.48 -2.29 23.37
N PHE A 14 -21.50 -1.43 23.34
CA PHE A 14 -22.92 -1.79 23.46
C PHE A 14 -23.77 -0.90 22.56
N LEU A 15 -25.01 -1.32 22.28
CA LEU A 15 -25.98 -0.54 21.52
C LEU A 15 -27.14 -0.10 22.40
N LEU A 16 -27.68 1.10 22.14
CA LEU A 16 -28.88 1.56 22.82
C LEU A 16 -30.12 0.85 22.23
N PRO A 17 -30.98 0.21 23.06
CA PRO A 17 -32.16 -0.48 22.55
C PRO A 17 -33.16 0.52 21.95
N GLY A 18 -33.98 0.03 21.00
CA GLY A 18 -35.06 0.81 20.40
C GLY A 18 -34.65 1.91 19.40
N ASN A 19 -33.35 2.16 19.23
CA ASN A 19 -32.85 3.21 18.34
C ASN A 19 -32.09 2.63 17.14
N LYS A 20 -32.38 3.18 15.96
CA LYS A 20 -31.56 2.97 14.75
C LYS A 20 -30.21 3.67 14.93
N GLN A 21 -29.11 2.96 14.67
CA GLN A 21 -27.76 3.46 14.96
C GLN A 21 -26.80 3.14 13.80
N VAL A 22 -25.90 4.08 13.49
CA VAL A 22 -24.75 3.84 12.63
C VAL A 22 -23.61 3.32 13.49
N ALA A 23 -22.90 2.30 13.02
CA ALA A 23 -21.72 1.74 13.68
C ALA A 23 -20.65 1.39 12.63
N TYR A 24 -19.40 1.35 13.04
CA TYR A 24 -18.29 0.92 12.19
C TYR A 24 -17.74 -0.40 12.68
N LEU A 25 -17.60 -1.35 11.76
CA LEU A 25 -16.98 -2.64 11.99
C LEU A 25 -15.53 -2.62 11.49
N MET A 26 -14.63 -3.06 12.35
CA MET A 26 -13.27 -3.43 12.00
C MET A 26 -13.15 -4.94 11.92
N VAL A 27 -12.76 -5.44 10.75
CA VAL A 27 -12.28 -6.81 10.53
C VAL A 27 -10.76 -6.75 10.46
N LYS A 28 -10.09 -7.25 11.50
CA LYS A 28 -8.63 -7.28 11.60
C LYS A 28 -8.13 -8.69 11.31
N LEU A 29 -7.29 -8.81 10.29
CA LEU A 29 -6.66 -10.05 9.84
C LEU A 29 -5.19 -10.00 10.21
N THR A 30 -4.74 -10.88 11.10
CA THR A 30 -3.33 -10.92 11.55
C THR A 30 -2.69 -12.23 11.12
N ALA A 31 -1.68 -12.17 10.26
CA ALA A 31 -0.87 -13.35 9.96
C ALA A 31 0.10 -13.65 11.10
N PRO A 32 0.32 -14.93 11.42
CA PRO A 32 1.34 -15.30 12.39
C PRO A 32 2.72 -14.90 11.89
N GLU A 33 3.62 -14.55 12.81
CA GLU A 33 5.03 -14.40 12.49
C GLU A 33 5.63 -15.77 12.15
N GLN A 34 6.32 -15.82 11.02
CA GLN A 34 7.09 -16.97 10.60
C GLN A 34 8.56 -16.61 10.56
N VAL A 35 9.36 -17.46 11.21
CA VAL A 35 10.78 -17.56 10.89
C VAL A 35 10.89 -18.39 9.63
N VAL A 36 10.95 -17.74 8.47
CA VAL A 36 11.23 -18.44 7.21
C VAL A 36 12.59 -19.12 7.34
N LYS A 37 12.60 -20.46 7.21
CA LYS A 37 13.82 -21.27 7.33
C LYS A 37 14.82 -20.97 6.21
N GLU A 38 14.33 -20.64 5.01
CA GLU A 38 15.15 -20.32 3.84
C GLU A 38 14.49 -19.22 3.00
N ARG A 39 15.23 -18.13 2.78
CA ARG A 39 14.85 -17.01 1.92
C ARG A 39 14.61 -17.50 0.48
N PRO A 40 13.44 -17.25 -0.15
CA PRO A 40 13.24 -17.58 -1.56
C PRO A 40 14.26 -16.86 -2.44
N VAL A 41 14.66 -17.52 -3.53
CA VAL A 41 15.59 -16.95 -4.49
C VAL A 41 14.93 -15.74 -5.17
N GLN A 42 15.62 -14.60 -5.16
CA GLN A 42 15.16 -13.38 -5.80
C GLN A 42 15.59 -13.39 -7.28
N ASN A 43 14.70 -13.03 -8.19
CA ASN A 43 14.98 -12.80 -9.61
C ASN A 43 14.51 -11.40 -9.97
N LEU A 44 15.43 -10.43 -9.89
CA LEU A 44 15.13 -9.00 -9.99
C LEU A 44 15.70 -8.38 -11.26
N SER A 45 14.92 -7.49 -11.87
CA SER A 45 15.42 -6.57 -12.88
C SER A 45 15.28 -5.13 -12.39
N PHE A 46 16.42 -4.45 -12.25
CA PHE A 46 16.46 -3.01 -11.96
C PHE A 46 16.38 -2.26 -13.28
N VAL A 47 15.27 -1.55 -13.48
CA VAL A 47 15.00 -0.75 -14.68
C VAL A 47 15.14 0.71 -14.30
N ILE A 48 16.25 1.32 -14.71
CA ILE A 48 16.71 2.62 -14.26
C ILE A 48 16.49 3.65 -15.37
N ASP A 49 15.67 4.64 -15.08
CA ASP A 49 15.59 5.83 -15.91
C ASP A 49 16.93 6.58 -15.81
N ARG A 50 17.50 6.91 -16.96
CA ARG A 50 18.69 7.74 -17.06
C ARG A 50 18.45 8.95 -17.94
N SER A 51 17.21 9.35 -18.18
CA SER A 51 16.86 10.55 -18.95
C SER A 51 17.50 11.82 -18.38
N GLY A 52 17.54 12.90 -19.16
CA GLY A 52 18.18 14.15 -18.75
C GLY A 52 17.60 14.75 -17.46
N SER A 53 16.33 14.49 -17.15
CA SER A 53 15.69 14.92 -15.90
C SER A 53 16.28 14.22 -14.67
N MET A 54 16.75 12.98 -14.82
CA MET A 54 17.44 12.22 -13.76
C MET A 54 18.82 12.79 -13.41
N SER A 55 19.33 13.78 -14.12
CA SER A 55 20.66 14.34 -13.87
C SER A 55 20.83 14.88 -12.44
N GLY A 56 22.07 14.85 -11.94
CA GLY A 56 22.41 15.29 -10.60
C GLY A 56 21.94 14.30 -9.53
N GLU A 57 21.33 14.82 -8.47
CA GLU A 57 21.01 14.06 -7.26
C GLU A 57 20.04 12.89 -7.51
N LYS A 58 19.10 13.01 -8.45
CA LYS A 58 18.10 11.96 -8.72
C LYS A 58 18.75 10.65 -9.18
N LEU A 59 19.67 10.71 -10.15
CA LEU A 59 20.41 9.54 -10.62
C LEU A 59 21.39 9.04 -9.55
N ASP A 60 22.02 9.93 -8.78
CA ASP A 60 22.89 9.52 -7.68
C ASP A 60 22.11 8.76 -6.59
N TYR A 61 20.91 9.21 -6.25
CA TYR A 61 20.04 8.53 -5.29
C TYR A 61 19.56 7.20 -5.84
N THR A 62 19.23 7.14 -7.14
CA THR A 62 18.85 5.90 -7.83
C THR A 62 19.99 4.88 -7.83
N LYS A 63 21.22 5.30 -8.11
CA LYS A 63 22.41 4.43 -8.02
C LYS A 63 22.63 3.91 -6.61
N LYS A 64 22.56 4.79 -5.59
CA LYS A 64 22.64 4.40 -4.18
C LYS A 64 21.56 3.37 -3.82
N ALA A 65 20.34 3.59 -4.28
CA ALA A 65 19.20 2.70 -4.09
C ALA A 65 19.45 1.30 -4.66
N VAL A 66 19.82 1.23 -5.93
CA VAL A 66 20.07 -0.04 -6.62
C VAL A 66 21.30 -0.74 -6.04
N THR A 67 22.37 0.00 -5.75
CA THR A 67 23.59 -0.53 -5.10
C THR A 67 23.30 -1.11 -3.71
N PHE A 68 22.46 -0.46 -2.92
CA PHE A 68 22.00 -0.96 -1.62
C PHE A 68 21.21 -2.26 -1.77
N ALA A 69 20.27 -2.30 -2.72
CA ALA A 69 19.47 -3.49 -3.01
C ALA A 69 20.33 -4.69 -3.47
N ILE A 70 21.27 -4.47 -4.40
CA ILE A 70 22.25 -5.49 -4.84
C ILE A 70 23.08 -6.00 -3.66
N GLY A 71 23.41 -5.12 -2.71
CA GLY A 71 24.08 -5.48 -1.45
C GLY A 71 23.35 -6.57 -0.66
N HIS A 72 22.02 -6.57 -0.71
CA HIS A 72 21.16 -7.52 0.01
C HIS A 72 20.87 -8.81 -0.77
N LEU A 73 21.31 -8.95 -2.03
CA LEU A 73 21.11 -10.18 -2.80
C LEU A 73 21.99 -11.34 -2.31
N SER A 74 21.54 -12.58 -2.49
CA SER A 74 22.33 -13.79 -2.22
C SER A 74 23.02 -14.28 -3.50
N PRO A 75 24.10 -15.09 -3.42
CA PRO A 75 24.71 -15.68 -4.61
C PRO A 75 23.79 -16.60 -5.44
N GLN A 76 22.65 -17.00 -4.88
CA GLN A 76 21.65 -17.81 -5.60
C GLN A 76 20.62 -16.95 -6.35
N ASP A 77 20.54 -15.67 -6.03
CA ASP A 77 19.65 -14.71 -6.67
C ASP A 77 20.09 -14.38 -8.09
N TYR A 78 19.14 -13.96 -8.92
CA TYR A 78 19.36 -13.46 -10.27
C TYR A 78 19.13 -11.94 -10.29
N CYS A 79 19.99 -11.24 -11.01
CA CYS A 79 19.93 -9.80 -11.17
C CYS A 79 20.19 -9.42 -12.63
N SER A 80 19.42 -8.48 -13.13
CA SER A 80 19.70 -7.73 -14.36
C SER A 80 19.60 -6.24 -14.10
N VAL A 81 20.33 -5.45 -14.88
CA VAL A 81 20.27 -4.00 -14.85
C VAL A 81 20.01 -3.50 -16.25
N VAL A 82 18.90 -2.79 -16.40
CA VAL A 82 18.48 -2.12 -17.63
C VAL A 82 18.49 -0.63 -17.36
N ALA A 83 19.09 0.15 -18.24
CA ALA A 83 18.98 1.60 -18.21
C ALA A 83 18.21 2.08 -19.44
N PHE A 84 17.36 3.09 -19.29
CA PHE A 84 16.60 3.62 -20.41
C PHE A 84 16.60 5.16 -20.45
N ASP A 85 16.66 5.68 -21.67
CA ASP A 85 16.40 7.06 -22.04
C ASP A 85 15.53 7.05 -23.32
N ASP A 86 15.92 7.71 -24.41
CA ASP A 86 15.33 7.49 -25.74
C ASP A 86 15.49 6.03 -26.21
N MET A 87 16.57 5.38 -25.76
CA MET A 87 16.93 4.00 -26.07
C MET A 87 16.97 3.16 -24.80
N VAL A 88 16.76 1.86 -24.97
CA VAL A 88 16.86 0.90 -23.87
C VAL A 88 18.21 0.19 -23.98
N THR A 89 19.02 0.30 -22.94
CA THR A 89 20.36 -0.28 -22.86
C THR A 89 20.39 -1.37 -21.79
N MET A 90 20.91 -2.55 -22.16
CA MET A 90 21.20 -3.61 -21.20
C MET A 90 22.56 -3.33 -20.55
N VAL A 91 22.55 -2.90 -19.29
CA VAL A 91 23.76 -2.57 -18.52
C VAL A 91 24.39 -3.84 -17.96
N ALA A 92 23.56 -4.74 -17.43
CA ALA A 92 23.96 -6.09 -17.02
C ALA A 92 22.85 -7.09 -17.39
N PRO A 93 23.15 -8.13 -18.18
CA PRO A 93 22.17 -9.18 -18.50
C PRO A 93 21.81 -9.99 -17.24
N SER A 94 20.65 -10.66 -17.26
CA SER A 94 20.22 -11.52 -16.16
C SER A 94 21.23 -12.63 -15.87
N HIS A 95 21.83 -12.62 -14.68
CA HIS A 95 22.77 -13.64 -14.21
C HIS A 95 22.69 -13.84 -12.69
N LYS A 96 23.26 -14.94 -12.20
CA LYS A 96 23.40 -15.18 -10.75
C LYS A 96 24.31 -14.15 -10.09
N VAL A 97 23.98 -13.69 -8.89
CA VAL A 97 24.72 -12.63 -8.17
C VAL A 97 25.99 -13.17 -7.50
N GLU A 98 26.92 -13.70 -8.30
CA GLU A 98 28.19 -14.24 -7.81
C GLU A 98 29.20 -13.12 -7.50
N ASN A 99 29.12 -12.00 -8.24
CA ASN A 99 29.97 -10.83 -8.05
C ASN A 99 29.12 -9.56 -7.92
N LYS A 100 28.79 -9.20 -6.68
CA LYS A 100 28.04 -7.98 -6.36
C LYS A 100 28.78 -6.72 -6.77
N ASP A 101 30.10 -6.68 -6.63
CA ASP A 101 30.88 -5.48 -6.91
C ASP A 101 30.89 -5.16 -8.40
N ALA A 102 30.92 -6.18 -9.27
CA ALA A 102 30.77 -5.98 -10.72
C ALA A 102 29.42 -5.35 -11.08
N LEU A 103 28.32 -5.84 -10.49
CA LEU A 103 26.99 -5.27 -10.69
C LEU A 103 26.89 -3.83 -10.19
N LYS A 104 27.44 -3.55 -8.99
CA LYS A 104 27.49 -2.19 -8.43
C LYS A 104 28.30 -1.26 -9.33
N MET A 105 29.47 -1.67 -9.80
CA MET A 105 30.27 -0.88 -10.74
C MET A 105 29.52 -0.61 -12.06
N ALA A 106 28.75 -1.59 -12.56
CA ALA A 106 27.93 -1.41 -13.74
C ALA A 106 26.84 -0.34 -13.52
N VAL A 107 26.18 -0.36 -12.36
CA VAL A 107 25.21 0.68 -11.96
C VAL A 107 25.88 2.05 -11.83
N GLU A 108 27.04 2.13 -11.20
CA GLU A 108 27.79 3.39 -11.05
C GLU A 108 28.22 3.99 -12.41
N SER A 109 28.40 3.14 -13.43
CA SER A 109 28.76 3.57 -14.79
C SER A 109 27.62 4.24 -15.57
N ILE A 110 26.38 4.18 -15.08
CA ILE A 110 25.22 4.80 -15.74
C ILE A 110 25.38 6.33 -15.69
N TYR A 111 25.18 7.00 -16.81
CA TYR A 111 25.25 8.46 -16.92
C TYR A 111 23.96 9.00 -17.55
N PRO A 112 23.58 10.27 -17.30
CA PRO A 112 22.38 10.86 -17.88
C PRO A 112 22.42 10.88 -19.42
N GLY A 113 21.30 10.57 -20.04
CA GLY A 113 21.04 10.54 -21.47
C GLY A 113 19.98 11.55 -21.89
N GLY A 114 19.16 11.19 -22.89
CA GLY A 114 18.16 12.05 -23.52
C GLY A 114 16.74 11.93 -22.93
N SER A 115 15.73 11.62 -23.74
CA SER A 115 14.31 11.55 -23.31
C SER A 115 13.98 10.25 -22.55
N THR A 116 12.69 9.90 -22.44
CA THR A 116 12.21 8.83 -21.54
C THR A 116 11.34 7.81 -22.29
N ASN A 117 11.88 6.62 -22.58
CA ASN A 117 11.18 5.46 -23.14
C ASN A 117 10.84 4.42 -22.05
N LEU A 118 9.89 4.80 -21.19
CA LEU A 118 9.47 4.01 -20.03
C LEU A 118 8.97 2.61 -20.44
N SER A 119 8.12 2.55 -21.47
CA SER A 119 7.55 1.29 -21.96
C SER A 119 8.62 0.30 -22.42
N GLY A 120 9.65 0.78 -23.14
CA GLY A 120 10.75 -0.06 -23.61
C GLY A 120 11.60 -0.58 -22.45
N GLY A 121 11.94 0.28 -21.48
CA GLY A 121 12.68 -0.12 -20.27
C GLY A 121 11.95 -1.21 -19.50
N MET A 122 10.66 -1.00 -19.23
CA MET A 122 9.82 -1.96 -18.50
C MET A 122 9.74 -3.31 -19.22
N LEU A 123 9.52 -3.32 -20.53
CA LEU A 123 9.41 -4.56 -21.32
C LEU A 123 10.74 -5.33 -21.42
N LEU A 124 11.87 -4.62 -21.51
CA LEU A 124 13.17 -5.30 -21.47
C LEU A 124 13.44 -5.88 -20.07
N GLY A 125 13.12 -5.15 -19.00
CA GLY A 125 13.24 -5.67 -17.64
C GLY A 125 12.39 -6.93 -17.43
N LEU A 126 11.14 -6.91 -17.89
CA LEU A 126 10.26 -8.09 -17.90
C LEU A 126 10.90 -9.27 -18.64
N ARG A 127 11.49 -9.02 -19.82
CA ARG A 127 12.17 -10.06 -20.61
C ARG A 127 13.32 -10.69 -19.82
N GLU A 128 14.16 -9.88 -19.17
CA GLU A 128 15.30 -10.37 -18.39
C GLU A 128 14.87 -11.20 -17.17
N VAL A 129 13.79 -10.79 -16.47
CA VAL A 129 13.20 -11.61 -15.41
C VAL A 129 12.70 -12.94 -15.99
N LYS A 130 12.05 -12.92 -17.16
CA LYS A 130 11.54 -14.14 -17.81
C LYS A 130 12.63 -15.14 -18.21
N LEU A 131 13.87 -14.71 -18.45
CA LEU A 131 14.98 -15.61 -18.77
C LEU A 131 15.37 -16.54 -17.60
N ALA A 132 15.24 -16.05 -16.37
CA ALA A 132 15.56 -16.79 -15.15
C ALA A 132 14.32 -17.23 -14.36
N HIS A 133 13.12 -17.03 -14.90
CA HIS A 133 11.86 -17.20 -14.20
C HIS A 133 11.61 -18.64 -13.74
N LYS A 134 11.28 -18.78 -12.45
CA LYS A 134 10.75 -20.02 -11.87
C LYS A 134 9.61 -19.71 -10.91
N GLU A 135 8.64 -20.62 -10.81
CA GLU A 135 7.44 -20.44 -9.97
C GLU A 135 7.76 -20.31 -8.48
N ASN A 136 8.85 -20.95 -8.01
CA ASN A 136 9.28 -20.91 -6.61
C ASN A 136 10.28 -19.77 -6.31
N GLN A 137 10.30 -18.73 -7.13
CA GLN A 137 11.15 -17.57 -6.99
C GLN A 137 10.31 -16.29 -6.96
N ILE A 138 10.88 -15.26 -6.37
CA ILE A 138 10.30 -13.93 -6.48
C ILE A 138 10.77 -13.32 -7.79
N ASN A 139 9.87 -13.21 -8.76
CA ASN A 139 10.15 -12.64 -10.08
C ASN A 139 9.61 -11.21 -10.14
N ARG A 140 10.51 -10.22 -10.24
CA ARG A 140 10.08 -8.82 -10.09
C ARG A 140 10.89 -7.84 -10.93
N VAL A 141 10.19 -6.86 -11.48
CA VAL A 141 10.75 -5.65 -12.10
C VAL A 141 10.64 -4.50 -11.10
N LEU A 142 11.76 -3.80 -10.88
CA LEU A 142 11.85 -2.61 -10.06
C LEU A 142 12.12 -1.42 -10.99
N LEU A 143 11.10 -0.61 -11.25
CA LEU A 143 11.15 0.53 -12.17
C LEU A 143 11.44 1.82 -11.39
N LEU A 144 12.57 2.47 -11.65
CA LEU A 144 12.99 3.70 -10.99
C LEU A 144 13.00 4.85 -12.01
N THR A 145 12.17 5.88 -11.82
CA THR A 145 12.02 6.99 -12.78
C THR A 145 11.62 8.31 -12.11
N ASP A 146 12.06 9.43 -12.69
CA ASP A 146 11.61 10.79 -12.35
C ASP A 146 10.72 11.41 -13.43
N GLY A 147 10.41 10.67 -14.49
CA GLY A 147 9.94 11.21 -15.76
C GLY A 147 8.49 10.86 -16.11
N MET A 148 8.00 11.58 -17.11
CA MET A 148 6.74 11.31 -17.80
C MET A 148 6.97 10.29 -18.92
N ALA A 149 5.98 9.48 -19.25
CA ALA A 149 6.07 8.56 -20.38
C ALA A 149 6.02 9.36 -21.70
N ASN A 150 7.19 9.81 -22.17
CA ASN A 150 7.29 10.75 -23.29
C ASN A 150 7.60 10.08 -24.65
N VAL A 151 8.14 8.86 -24.63
CA VAL A 151 8.52 8.09 -25.82
C VAL A 151 8.01 6.65 -25.70
N GLY A 152 7.49 6.09 -26.80
CA GLY A 152 6.93 4.74 -26.85
C GLY A 152 5.42 4.73 -26.56
N VAL A 153 4.95 3.83 -25.70
CA VAL A 153 3.55 3.84 -25.23
C VAL A 153 3.41 4.93 -24.17
N THR A 154 2.74 6.02 -24.53
CA THR A 154 2.46 7.16 -23.64
C THR A 154 1.02 7.14 -23.09
N ASP A 155 0.20 6.19 -23.56
CA ASP A 155 -1.16 5.99 -23.05
C ASP A 155 -1.11 5.30 -21.68
N HIS A 156 -1.63 5.99 -20.65
CA HIS A 156 -1.63 5.50 -19.27
C HIS A 156 -2.39 4.18 -19.13
N GLY A 157 -3.54 4.05 -19.81
CA GLY A 157 -4.35 2.83 -19.78
C GLY A 157 -3.58 1.62 -20.30
N ALA A 158 -2.89 1.78 -21.43
CA ALA A 158 -2.08 0.73 -22.03
C ALA A 158 -0.89 0.31 -21.14
N LEU A 159 -0.24 1.26 -20.47
CA LEU A 159 0.85 0.96 -19.52
C LEU A 159 0.35 0.18 -18.30
N VAL A 160 -0.79 0.59 -17.72
CA VAL A 160 -1.43 -0.08 -16.58
C VAL A 160 -1.89 -1.49 -16.96
N GLU A 161 -2.51 -1.66 -18.13
CA GLU A 161 -2.88 -2.99 -18.62
C GLU A 161 -1.67 -3.87 -18.89
N LYS A 162 -0.54 -3.28 -19.33
CA LYS A 162 0.69 -4.06 -19.48
C LYS A 162 1.25 -4.55 -18.15
N ALA A 163 1.19 -3.71 -17.11
CA ALA A 163 1.54 -4.12 -15.76
C ALA A 163 0.61 -5.23 -15.24
N ARG A 164 -0.69 -5.15 -15.52
CA ARG A 164 -1.67 -6.21 -15.21
C ARG A 164 -1.31 -7.54 -15.88
N GLU A 165 -0.96 -7.51 -17.16
CA GLU A 165 -0.50 -8.70 -17.91
C GLU A 165 0.79 -9.29 -17.31
N MET A 166 1.74 -8.46 -16.89
CA MET A 166 2.97 -8.92 -16.23
C MET A 166 2.65 -9.69 -14.95
N ALA A 167 1.78 -9.13 -14.10
CA ALA A 167 1.36 -9.75 -12.85
C ALA A 167 0.63 -11.07 -13.09
N ALA A 168 -0.29 -11.11 -14.06
CA ALA A 168 -0.98 -12.33 -14.47
C ALA A 168 -0.01 -13.41 -15.00
N GLY A 169 1.11 -12.98 -15.59
CA GLY A 169 2.21 -13.84 -16.01
C GLY A 169 3.19 -14.23 -14.90
N GLY A 170 2.95 -13.89 -13.63
CA GLY A 170 3.82 -14.25 -12.51
C GLY A 170 5.04 -13.35 -12.32
N VAL A 171 5.06 -12.15 -12.92
CA VAL A 171 6.12 -11.15 -12.71
C VAL A 171 5.52 -9.87 -12.16
N ASN A 172 5.88 -9.51 -10.93
CA ASN A 172 5.38 -8.28 -10.33
C ASN A 172 6.15 -7.05 -10.78
N LEU A 173 5.50 -5.89 -10.70
CA LEU A 173 6.11 -4.58 -10.97
C LEU A 173 5.97 -3.68 -9.75
N SER A 174 7.10 -3.22 -9.22
CA SER A 174 7.15 -2.11 -8.25
C SER A 174 7.78 -0.89 -8.89
N THR A 175 7.28 0.29 -8.54
CA THR A 175 7.66 1.56 -9.14
C THR A 175 8.21 2.52 -8.07
N PHE A 176 9.28 3.22 -8.39
CA PHE A 176 9.94 4.18 -7.52
C PHE A 176 9.97 5.53 -8.23
N GLY A 177 9.26 6.51 -7.68
CA GLY A 177 9.28 7.89 -8.13
C GLY A 177 10.41 8.67 -7.47
N LEU A 178 11.20 9.39 -8.26
CA LEU A 178 12.33 10.20 -7.79
C LEU A 178 12.05 11.69 -7.98
N GLY A 179 12.20 12.48 -6.90
CA GLY A 179 12.03 13.94 -6.93
C GLY A 179 10.63 14.40 -7.38
N ASP A 180 10.53 15.63 -7.90
CA ASP A 180 9.24 16.31 -8.02
C ASP A 180 8.57 16.23 -9.39
N ASP A 181 9.14 15.52 -10.36
CA ASP A 181 8.71 15.61 -11.77
C ASP A 181 8.00 14.37 -12.34
N PHE A 182 7.97 13.24 -11.61
CA PHE A 182 7.38 11.99 -12.12
C PHE A 182 5.83 12.02 -12.18
N GLU A 183 5.23 11.13 -12.94
CA GLU A 183 3.76 10.97 -12.97
C GLU A 183 3.29 10.02 -11.87
N GLU A 184 2.90 10.58 -10.74
CA GLU A 184 2.54 9.81 -9.55
C GLU A 184 1.33 8.90 -9.77
N ASP A 185 0.25 9.44 -10.33
CA ASP A 185 -0.98 8.71 -10.56
C ASP A 185 -0.74 7.50 -11.50
N LEU A 186 0.14 7.66 -12.49
CA LEU A 186 0.56 6.59 -13.40
C LEU A 186 1.39 5.52 -12.68
N LEU A 187 2.45 5.91 -11.97
CA LEU A 187 3.32 4.95 -11.27
C LEU A 187 2.55 4.16 -10.21
N GLN A 188 1.68 4.83 -9.46
CA GLN A 188 0.82 4.17 -8.49
C GLN A 188 -0.12 3.16 -9.17
N ALA A 189 -0.81 3.56 -10.24
CA ALA A 189 -1.70 2.66 -10.97
C ALA A 189 -0.96 1.46 -11.58
N MET A 190 0.26 1.67 -12.09
CA MET A 190 1.10 0.60 -12.64
C MET A 190 1.57 -0.38 -11.55
N ALA A 191 2.01 0.11 -10.40
CA ALA A 191 2.39 -0.76 -9.28
C ALA A 191 1.20 -1.58 -8.75
N GLU A 192 0.02 -0.94 -8.62
CA GLU A 192 -1.20 -1.61 -8.18
C GLU A 192 -1.64 -2.70 -9.17
N ALA A 193 -1.68 -2.39 -10.47
CA ALA A 193 -2.01 -3.37 -11.51
C ALA A 193 -0.94 -4.46 -11.64
N GLY A 194 0.33 -4.11 -11.43
CA GLY A 194 1.49 -4.99 -11.45
C GLY A 194 1.67 -5.88 -10.22
N GLY A 195 0.77 -5.79 -9.23
CA GLY A 195 0.87 -6.56 -7.98
C GLY A 195 2.11 -6.24 -7.15
N GLY A 196 2.71 -5.07 -7.33
CA GLY A 196 3.84 -4.58 -6.55
C GLY A 196 3.48 -3.32 -5.77
N ASN A 197 4.50 -2.51 -5.52
CA ASN A 197 4.41 -1.35 -4.62
C ASN A 197 4.89 -0.07 -5.30
N PHE A 198 4.23 1.05 -5.00
CA PHE A 198 4.72 2.38 -5.30
C PHE A 198 5.51 2.96 -4.11
N TYR A 199 6.67 3.54 -4.40
CA TYR A 199 7.53 4.22 -3.44
C TYR A 199 7.92 5.60 -3.96
N TYR A 200 7.98 6.58 -3.06
CA TYR A 200 8.54 7.89 -3.34
C TYR A 200 9.87 8.03 -2.59
N ILE A 201 10.95 8.34 -3.32
CA ILE A 201 12.27 8.62 -2.72
C ILE A 201 12.51 10.13 -2.87
N GLU A 202 12.32 10.83 -1.77
CA GLU A 202 12.61 12.25 -1.62
C GLU A 202 14.10 12.45 -1.29
N THR A 203 14.64 11.60 -0.39
CA THR A 203 16.02 11.68 0.08
C THR A 203 16.68 10.30 0.17
N PRO A 204 18.02 10.19 0.07
CA PRO A 204 18.71 8.91 0.11
C PRO A 204 18.59 8.17 1.45
N ASP A 205 18.27 8.87 2.54
CA ASP A 205 18.11 8.26 3.87
C ASP A 205 16.86 7.36 3.97
N GLN A 206 15.90 7.53 3.05
CA GLN A 206 14.69 6.69 2.97
C GLN A 206 14.96 5.34 2.29
N ILE A 207 16.05 5.23 1.52
CA ILE A 207 16.37 4.08 0.68
C ILE A 207 16.42 2.77 1.50
N PRO A 208 17.13 2.67 2.63
CA PRO A 208 17.20 1.41 3.38
C PRO A 208 15.82 0.89 3.79
N GLY A 209 14.98 1.75 4.37
CA GLY A 209 13.64 1.37 4.80
C GLY A 209 12.71 0.97 3.65
N ILE A 210 12.80 1.67 2.51
CA ILE A 210 12.02 1.35 1.30
C ILE A 210 12.41 -0.01 0.75
N PHE A 211 13.72 -0.30 0.61
CA PHE A 211 14.17 -1.60 0.10
C PHE A 211 14.02 -2.72 1.10
N ASP A 212 14.10 -2.45 2.41
CA ASP A 212 13.76 -3.45 3.42
C ASP A 212 12.28 -3.84 3.29
N GLN A 213 11.38 -2.86 3.14
CA GLN A 213 9.96 -3.14 2.90
C GLN A 213 9.72 -3.90 1.60
N GLU A 214 10.37 -3.50 0.51
CA GLU A 214 10.19 -4.13 -0.80
C GLU A 214 10.79 -5.55 -0.84
N LEU A 215 12.05 -5.70 -0.41
CA LEU A 215 12.79 -6.96 -0.52
C LEU A 215 12.46 -7.94 0.60
N THR A 216 12.14 -7.48 1.82
CA THR A 216 11.78 -8.34 2.97
C THR A 216 10.29 -8.63 3.00
N GLY A 217 9.44 -7.68 2.61
CA GLY A 217 8.00 -7.93 2.44
C GLY A 217 7.76 -9.11 1.51
N LEU A 218 8.56 -9.25 0.46
CA LEU A 218 8.47 -10.36 -0.51
C LEU A 218 8.76 -11.75 0.03
N LEU A 219 9.51 -11.89 1.12
CA LEU A 219 10.08 -13.18 1.53
C LEU A 219 9.08 -14.08 2.26
N ASN A 220 7.94 -13.53 2.71
CA ASN A 220 7.09 -14.19 3.68
C ASN A 220 5.59 -14.09 3.37
N ILE A 221 5.15 -14.23 2.12
CA ILE A 221 3.70 -14.30 1.84
C ILE A 221 3.11 -15.51 2.58
N VAL A 222 2.10 -15.25 3.42
CA VAL A 222 1.38 -16.25 4.21
C VAL A 222 0.09 -16.65 3.51
N ALA A 223 -0.60 -15.70 2.90
CA ALA A 223 -1.89 -15.92 2.26
C ALA A 223 -2.03 -15.15 0.96
N GLN A 224 -2.64 -15.80 -0.03
CA GLN A 224 -2.97 -15.23 -1.33
C GLN A 224 -4.46 -15.36 -1.63
N ASN A 225 -4.95 -14.58 -2.60
CA ASN A 225 -6.32 -14.63 -3.08
C ASN A 225 -7.36 -14.47 -1.95
N LEU A 226 -7.11 -13.51 -1.05
CA LEU A 226 -7.98 -13.29 0.11
C LEU A 226 -9.33 -12.73 -0.34
N SER A 227 -10.40 -13.36 0.11
CA SER A 227 -11.79 -12.92 -0.08
C SER A 227 -12.49 -12.89 1.27
N VAL A 228 -12.92 -11.72 1.71
CA VAL A 228 -13.72 -11.51 2.92
C VAL A 228 -15.17 -11.32 2.53
N LYS A 229 -16.04 -12.23 2.97
CA LYS A 229 -17.49 -12.14 2.82
C LYS A 229 -18.11 -11.77 4.15
N VAL A 230 -18.87 -10.68 4.20
CA VAL A 230 -19.60 -10.24 5.39
C VAL A 230 -21.10 -10.38 5.11
N LYS A 231 -21.75 -11.29 5.82
CA LYS A 231 -23.21 -11.48 5.76
C LYS A 231 -23.87 -10.79 6.95
N PRO A 232 -24.70 -9.76 6.74
CA PRO A 232 -25.40 -9.11 7.83
C PRO A 232 -26.51 -10.01 8.38
N GLY A 233 -26.81 -9.85 9.67
CA GLY A 233 -28.04 -10.35 10.29
C GLY A 233 -29.25 -9.54 9.85
N GLN A 234 -30.44 -10.00 10.23
CA GLN A 234 -31.72 -9.46 9.77
C GLN A 234 -31.88 -7.94 10.04
N ASP A 235 -31.34 -7.46 11.16
CA ASP A 235 -31.47 -6.07 11.60
C ASP A 235 -30.30 -5.18 11.19
N VAL A 236 -29.37 -5.68 10.39
CA VAL A 236 -28.15 -4.97 9.99
C VAL A 236 -28.15 -4.74 8.49
N ALA A 237 -27.83 -3.52 8.08
CA ALA A 237 -27.53 -3.17 6.70
C ALA A 237 -26.08 -2.70 6.60
N ILE A 238 -25.33 -3.23 5.62
CA ILE A 238 -23.97 -2.76 5.31
C ILE A 238 -24.12 -1.64 4.28
N THR A 239 -23.76 -0.41 4.64
CA THR A 239 -23.94 0.77 3.79
C THR A 239 -22.67 1.20 3.08
N GLY A 240 -21.50 0.74 3.53
CA GLY A 240 -20.24 1.09 2.91
C GLY A 240 -19.09 0.17 3.33
N VAL A 241 -18.08 0.11 2.46
CA VAL A 241 -16.76 -0.48 2.75
C VAL A 241 -15.74 0.62 2.52
N LEU A 242 -14.86 0.82 3.50
CA LEU A 242 -13.85 1.87 3.46
C LEU A 242 -12.56 1.31 2.82
N GLY A 243 -12.14 1.91 1.72
CA GLY A 243 -10.82 1.72 1.13
C GLY A 243 -10.68 0.58 0.13
N TYR A 244 -11.70 -0.27 -0.01
CA TYR A 244 -11.67 -1.40 -0.93
C TYR A 244 -12.92 -1.46 -1.81
N PRO A 245 -12.78 -1.83 -3.10
CA PRO A 245 -13.92 -2.15 -3.92
C PRO A 245 -14.60 -3.41 -3.38
N PHE A 246 -15.92 -3.45 -3.51
CA PHE A 246 -16.72 -4.56 -3.02
C PHE A 246 -17.86 -4.89 -3.98
N THR A 247 -18.35 -6.12 -3.89
CA THR A 247 -19.55 -6.58 -4.61
C THR A 247 -20.66 -6.88 -3.62
N THR A 248 -21.91 -6.65 -4.03
CA THR A 248 -23.10 -6.88 -3.21
C THR A 248 -23.82 -8.15 -3.64
N GLY A 249 -24.38 -8.87 -2.66
CA GLY A 249 -25.15 -10.10 -2.83
C GLY A 249 -26.00 -10.36 -1.58
N GLU A 250 -25.89 -11.54 -0.97
CA GLU A 250 -26.43 -11.81 0.39
C GLU A 250 -25.72 -11.03 1.51
N GLY A 251 -24.82 -10.12 1.14
CA GLY A 251 -23.92 -9.37 2.00
C GLY A 251 -22.94 -8.58 1.13
N VAL A 252 -21.72 -8.36 1.63
CA VAL A 252 -20.64 -7.78 0.83
C VAL A 252 -19.48 -8.76 0.70
N THR A 253 -18.85 -8.78 -0.48
CA THR A 253 -17.60 -9.52 -0.71
C THR A 253 -16.51 -8.55 -1.11
N VAL A 254 -15.36 -8.65 -0.44
CA VAL A 254 -14.19 -7.79 -0.61
C VAL A 254 -12.98 -8.67 -0.89
N ASN A 255 -12.32 -8.44 -2.02
CA ASN A 255 -11.03 -9.07 -2.31
C ASN A 255 -9.92 -8.21 -1.71
N LEU A 256 -9.04 -8.83 -0.93
CA LEU A 256 -7.92 -8.16 -0.28
C LEU A 256 -6.59 -8.57 -0.92
N PRO A 257 -5.58 -7.69 -0.89
CA PRO A 257 -4.22 -8.06 -1.28
C PRO A 257 -3.65 -9.18 -0.40
N ASP A 258 -2.60 -9.83 -0.87
CA ASP A 258 -1.84 -10.85 -0.15
C ASP A 258 -1.39 -10.36 1.25
N ILE A 259 -1.37 -11.28 2.21
CA ILE A 259 -0.89 -11.02 3.58
C ILE A 259 0.49 -11.65 3.78
N TYR A 260 1.41 -10.85 4.31
CA TYR A 260 2.77 -11.27 4.67
C TYR A 260 2.87 -11.72 6.14
N SER A 261 3.92 -12.47 6.49
CA SER A 261 4.21 -12.91 7.86
C SER A 261 4.23 -11.74 8.84
N GLY A 262 3.52 -11.88 9.95
CA GLY A 262 3.38 -10.84 10.97
C GLY A 262 2.57 -9.61 10.53
N GLU A 263 2.17 -9.52 9.26
CA GLU A 263 1.39 -8.40 8.76
C GLU A 263 -0.04 -8.47 9.33
N THR A 264 -0.57 -7.28 9.61
CA THR A 264 -1.97 -7.07 9.92
C THR A 264 -2.64 -6.32 8.76
N LYS A 265 -3.77 -6.84 8.26
CA LYS A 265 -4.68 -6.09 7.39
C LYS A 265 -5.95 -5.72 8.12
N ILE A 266 -6.49 -4.55 7.78
CA ILE A 266 -7.70 -4.01 8.36
C ILE A 266 -8.70 -3.72 7.24
N LEU A 267 -9.92 -4.22 7.41
CA LEU A 267 -11.07 -3.89 6.59
C LEU A 267 -12.11 -3.19 7.47
N LEU A 268 -12.57 -2.03 7.03
CA LEU A 268 -13.55 -1.21 7.75
C LEU A 268 -14.88 -1.20 6.98
N LEU A 269 -15.98 -1.45 7.68
CA LEU A 269 -17.33 -1.42 7.11
C LEU A 269 -18.21 -0.45 7.90
N GLU A 270 -19.09 0.23 7.19
CA GLU A 270 -20.13 1.06 7.76
C GLU A 270 -21.43 0.26 7.84
N LEU A 271 -22.02 0.21 9.03
CA LEU A 271 -23.24 -0.52 9.33
C LEU A 271 -24.33 0.44 9.78
N VAL A 272 -25.55 0.13 9.34
CA VAL A 272 -26.78 0.69 9.90
C VAL A 272 -27.51 -0.44 10.61
N ILE A 273 -27.68 -0.29 11.92
CA ILE A 273 -28.32 -1.28 12.78
C ILE A 273 -29.71 -0.77 13.13
N SER A 274 -30.73 -1.57 12.82
CA SER A 274 -32.12 -1.30 13.15
C SER A 274 -32.36 -1.41 14.65
N PRO A 275 -33.44 -0.82 15.20
CA PRO A 275 -33.79 -0.93 16.61
C PRO A 275 -33.75 -2.37 17.12
N LEU A 276 -32.89 -2.64 18.09
CA LEU A 276 -32.80 -3.94 18.75
C LEU A 276 -33.58 -3.93 20.07
N ALA A 277 -34.15 -5.08 20.42
CA ALA A 277 -34.64 -5.33 21.77
C ALA A 277 -33.47 -5.46 22.75
N GLU A 278 -33.73 -5.36 24.05
CA GLU A 278 -32.69 -5.59 25.07
C GLU A 278 -32.17 -7.04 25.02
N GLY A 279 -30.85 -7.21 25.18
CA GLY A 279 -30.17 -8.51 25.18
C GLY A 279 -29.12 -8.67 24.08
N THR A 280 -28.61 -9.90 23.94
CA THR A 280 -27.54 -10.23 22.99
C THR A 280 -28.09 -10.55 21.61
N HIS A 281 -27.57 -9.86 20.59
CA HIS A 281 -27.96 -10.05 19.19
C HIS A 281 -26.76 -10.40 18.34
N LYS A 282 -26.90 -11.43 17.50
CA LYS A 282 -25.93 -11.72 16.45
C LYS A 282 -26.13 -10.70 15.32
N LEU A 283 -25.12 -9.87 15.09
CA LEU A 283 -25.19 -8.80 14.10
C LEU A 283 -24.81 -9.27 12.70
N LEU A 284 -23.81 -10.15 12.58
CA LEU A 284 -23.28 -10.58 11.30
C LEU A 284 -22.37 -11.80 11.45
N SER A 285 -22.07 -12.41 10.31
CA SER A 285 -21.01 -13.43 10.15
C SER A 285 -20.02 -12.99 9.09
N VAL A 286 -18.73 -13.23 9.35
CA VAL A 286 -17.62 -13.00 8.44
C VAL A 286 -17.03 -14.33 8.03
N GLU A 287 -16.78 -14.50 6.74
CA GLU A 287 -16.10 -15.65 6.15
C GLU A 287 -14.86 -15.15 5.41
N LEU A 288 -13.69 -15.69 5.75
CA LEU A 288 -12.42 -15.42 5.08
C LEU A 288 -12.00 -16.66 4.30
N ASP A 289 -11.91 -16.51 2.99
CA ASP A 289 -11.33 -17.48 2.05
C ASP A 289 -9.92 -17.03 1.67
N TYR A 290 -8.94 -17.93 1.69
CA TYR A 290 -7.59 -17.67 1.15
C TYR A 290 -6.86 -18.94 0.75
N ALA A 291 -5.83 -18.80 -0.08
CA ALA A 291 -4.86 -19.85 -0.36
C ALA A 291 -3.65 -19.72 0.58
N ASP A 292 -3.40 -20.73 1.41
CA ASP A 292 -2.25 -20.75 2.33
C ASP A 292 -0.99 -21.17 1.57
N VAL A 293 -0.10 -20.21 1.32
CA VAL A 293 1.15 -20.43 0.56
C VAL A 293 2.05 -21.46 1.24
N ARG A 294 1.94 -21.59 2.56
CA ARG A 294 2.82 -22.41 3.39
C ARG A 294 2.41 -23.88 3.39
N GLU A 295 1.17 -24.14 3.02
CA GLU A 295 0.57 -25.47 2.93
C GLU A 295 0.25 -25.80 1.45
N ASN A 296 1.17 -25.43 0.53
CA ASN A 296 1.06 -25.70 -0.91
C ASN A 296 -0.23 -25.14 -1.55
N LEU A 297 -0.57 -23.89 -1.22
CA LEU A 297 -1.78 -23.20 -1.69
C LEU A 297 -3.08 -23.91 -1.30
N ALA A 298 -3.08 -24.65 -0.19
CA ALA A 298 -4.30 -25.22 0.37
C ALA A 298 -5.34 -24.12 0.62
N LEU A 299 -6.57 -24.34 0.16
CA LEU A 299 -7.67 -23.41 0.37
C LEU A 299 -8.12 -23.49 1.83
N VAL A 300 -8.11 -22.36 2.51
CA VAL A 300 -8.54 -22.21 3.90
C VAL A 300 -9.78 -21.33 3.95
N ASN A 301 -10.76 -21.77 4.73
CA ASN A 301 -12.01 -21.04 5.01
C ASN A 301 -12.13 -20.86 6.53
N LEU A 302 -12.12 -19.60 6.98
CA LEU A 302 -12.31 -19.24 8.39
C LEU A 302 -13.64 -18.51 8.56
N LYS A 303 -14.32 -18.75 9.67
CA LYS A 303 -15.60 -18.10 10.01
C LYS A 303 -15.52 -17.46 11.38
N ALA A 304 -16.04 -16.25 11.47
CA ALA A 304 -16.18 -15.51 12.72
C ALA A 304 -17.56 -14.86 12.77
N ASP A 305 -18.18 -14.86 13.94
CA ASP A 305 -19.47 -14.22 14.17
C ASP A 305 -19.28 -13.02 15.11
N LEU A 306 -20.02 -11.94 14.85
CA LEU A 306 -20.06 -10.80 15.75
C LEU A 306 -21.44 -10.72 16.40
N SER A 307 -21.45 -10.71 17.73
CA SER A 307 -22.64 -10.42 18.54
C SER A 307 -22.38 -9.20 19.41
N VAL A 308 -23.43 -8.43 19.69
CA VAL A 308 -23.38 -7.27 20.57
C VAL A 308 -24.50 -7.35 21.59
N ASN A 309 -24.29 -6.73 22.76
CA ASN A 309 -25.35 -6.54 23.73
C ASN A 309 -26.05 -5.19 23.48
N ALA A 310 -27.37 -5.21 23.40
CA ALA A 310 -28.21 -4.02 23.42
C ALA A 310 -28.72 -3.81 24.85
N SER A 311 -28.34 -2.70 25.49
CA SER A 311 -28.63 -2.41 26.90
C SER A 311 -28.93 -0.93 27.10
N ALA A 312 -29.92 -0.61 27.93
CA ALA A 312 -30.21 0.76 28.35
C ALA A 312 -29.20 1.28 29.39
N GLU A 313 -28.57 0.38 30.13
CA GLU A 313 -27.53 0.70 31.11
C GLU A 313 -26.14 0.52 30.48
N PRO A 314 -25.23 1.51 30.60
CA PRO A 314 -23.84 1.35 30.21
C PRO A 314 -23.22 0.24 31.05
N GLY A 315 -22.56 -0.73 30.42
CA GLY A 315 -21.77 -1.72 31.16
C GLY A 315 -20.55 -1.11 31.84
N ASP A 316 -19.82 -1.90 32.64
CA ASP A 316 -18.59 -1.46 33.36
C ASP A 316 -17.41 -1.08 32.43
N GLY A 317 -17.56 -1.19 31.11
CA GLY A 317 -16.53 -0.90 30.11
C GLY A 317 -16.72 0.45 29.40
N PRO A 318 -15.71 0.91 28.65
CA PRO A 318 -15.85 2.12 27.83
C PRO A 318 -16.96 1.92 26.80
N ALA A 319 -17.81 2.94 26.63
CA ALA A 319 -18.91 2.89 25.66
C ALA A 319 -18.43 2.74 24.21
N GLU A 320 -17.22 3.24 23.93
CA GLU A 320 -16.63 3.31 22.61
C GLU A 320 -15.36 2.47 22.51
N ASN A 321 -15.18 1.83 21.35
CA ASN A 321 -13.95 1.16 20.98
C ASN A 321 -13.03 2.12 20.25
N VAL A 322 -12.13 2.67 21.05
CA VAL A 322 -11.08 3.59 20.64
C VAL A 322 -10.28 3.11 19.43
N GLU A 323 -9.91 1.83 19.35
CA GLU A 323 -9.08 1.34 18.24
C GLU A 323 -9.84 1.41 16.93
N VAL A 324 -11.12 1.04 16.92
CA VAL A 324 -11.96 1.12 15.71
C VAL A 324 -12.15 2.58 15.30
N ILE A 325 -12.46 3.47 16.25
CA ILE A 325 -12.61 4.91 15.98
C ILE A 325 -11.32 5.48 15.41
N LYS A 326 -10.17 5.14 15.99
CA LYS A 326 -8.84 5.54 15.50
C LYS A 326 -8.66 5.13 14.03
N GLN A 327 -8.91 3.87 13.69
CA GLN A 327 -8.75 3.38 12.31
C GLN A 327 -9.71 4.06 11.32
N VAL A 328 -10.97 4.28 11.73
CA VAL A 328 -11.97 4.99 10.92
C VAL A 328 -11.54 6.43 10.66
N GLU A 329 -11.08 7.16 11.68
CA GLU A 329 -10.66 8.55 11.52
C GLU A 329 -9.34 8.69 10.76
N LEU A 330 -8.39 7.76 10.92
CA LEU A 330 -7.19 7.70 10.09
C LEU A 330 -7.53 7.46 8.61
N PHE A 331 -8.50 6.60 8.31
CA PHE A 331 -8.97 6.38 6.95
C PHE A 331 -9.67 7.62 6.37
N ARG A 332 -10.57 8.25 7.14
CA ARG A 332 -11.23 9.51 6.75
C ARG A 332 -10.24 10.63 6.53
N CYS A 333 -9.12 10.63 7.26
CA CYS A 333 -8.05 11.57 7.04
C CYS A 333 -7.40 11.40 5.66
N ALA A 334 -7.14 10.17 5.23
CA ALA A 334 -6.66 9.90 3.87
C ALA A 334 -7.65 10.37 2.80
N GLN A 335 -8.97 10.13 3.00
CA GLN A 335 -10.00 10.62 2.07
C GLN A 335 -10.06 12.15 2.02
N ALA A 336 -9.94 12.82 3.18
CA ALA A 336 -9.92 14.27 3.25
C ALA A 336 -8.70 14.86 2.53
N LYS A 337 -7.51 14.23 2.67
CA LYS A 337 -6.30 14.62 1.95
C LYS A 337 -6.43 14.44 0.44
N GLU A 338 -7.03 13.34 -0.01
CA GLU A 338 -7.29 13.08 -1.44
C GLU A 338 -8.24 14.14 -2.03
N GLU A 339 -9.32 14.46 -1.33
CA GLU A 339 -10.23 15.53 -1.75
C GLU A 339 -9.57 16.91 -1.72
N ALA A 340 -8.72 17.18 -0.73
CA ALA A 340 -7.95 18.42 -0.64
C ALA A 340 -6.96 18.56 -1.81
N ILE A 341 -6.27 17.48 -2.20
CA ILE A 341 -5.42 17.46 -3.41
C ILE A 341 -6.27 17.76 -4.64
N ARG A 342 -7.41 17.09 -4.80
CA ARG A 342 -8.31 17.29 -5.95
C ARG A 342 -8.78 18.74 -6.08
N LEU A 343 -9.12 19.40 -4.97
CA LEU A 343 -9.53 20.80 -4.93
C LEU A 343 -8.35 21.75 -5.24
N ALA A 344 -7.18 21.48 -4.66
CA ALA A 344 -5.98 22.28 -4.90
C ALA A 344 -5.49 22.18 -6.36
N ASP A 345 -5.54 20.99 -6.96
CA ASP A 345 -5.25 20.76 -8.39
C ASP A 345 -6.22 21.54 -9.31
N GLN A 346 -7.43 21.87 -8.81
CA GLN A 346 -8.41 22.71 -9.49
C GLN A 346 -8.24 24.22 -9.21
N GLY A 347 -7.26 24.60 -8.37
CA GLY A 347 -7.01 25.97 -7.93
C GLY A 347 -7.92 26.45 -6.81
N ASP A 348 -8.79 25.59 -6.26
CA ASP A 348 -9.67 25.93 -5.14
C ASP A 348 -8.97 25.66 -3.79
N PHE A 349 -7.99 26.51 -3.49
CA PHE A 349 -7.20 26.41 -2.26
C PHE A 349 -8.04 26.64 -1.00
N GLU A 350 -9.06 27.50 -1.06
CA GLU A 350 -9.93 27.78 0.08
C GLU A 350 -10.75 26.55 0.47
N ALA A 351 -11.39 25.89 -0.50
CA ALA A 351 -12.11 24.65 -0.23
C ALA A 351 -11.16 23.54 0.23
N SER A 352 -9.97 23.43 -0.37
CA SER A 352 -8.95 22.46 0.03
C SER A 352 -8.53 22.63 1.50
N ARG A 353 -8.23 23.87 1.91
CA ARG A 353 -7.92 24.22 3.30
C ARG A 353 -9.06 23.86 4.24
N LEU A 354 -10.30 24.21 3.89
CA LEU A 354 -11.48 23.94 4.73
C LEU A 354 -11.65 22.43 5.01
N VAL A 355 -11.40 21.59 4.00
CA VAL A 355 -11.44 20.12 4.14
C VAL A 355 -10.39 19.65 5.15
N LEU A 356 -9.14 20.12 5.03
CA LEU A 356 -8.04 19.76 5.92
C LEU A 356 -8.24 20.30 7.34
N GLU A 357 -8.67 21.55 7.51
CA GLU A 357 -8.93 22.18 8.82
C GLU A 357 -10.04 21.45 9.58
N LYS A 358 -11.13 21.08 8.89
CA LYS A 358 -12.21 20.29 9.49
C LYS A 358 -11.72 18.94 10.00
N GLN A 359 -10.84 18.28 9.24
CA GLN A 359 -10.30 16.99 9.66
C GLN A 359 -9.26 17.15 10.78
N LEU A 360 -8.45 18.20 10.75
CA LEU A 360 -7.48 18.52 11.81
C LEU A 360 -8.18 18.71 13.15
N LEU A 361 -9.28 19.47 13.21
CA LEU A 361 -10.05 19.67 14.45
C LEU A 361 -10.56 18.35 15.05
N LYS A 362 -11.05 17.44 14.21
CA LYS A 362 -11.48 16.10 14.65
C LYS A 362 -10.32 15.29 15.19
N MET A 363 -9.19 15.28 14.48
CA MET A 363 -7.99 14.53 14.87
C MET A 363 -7.37 15.07 16.16
N GLN A 364 -7.39 16.39 16.37
CA GLN A 364 -6.95 17.02 17.62
C GLN A 364 -7.86 16.68 18.80
N SER A 365 -9.19 16.71 18.59
CA SER A 365 -10.15 16.26 19.62
C SER A 365 -9.92 14.81 19.98
N LEU A 366 -9.69 13.96 18.99
CA LEU A 366 -9.41 12.54 19.18
C LEU A 366 -8.07 12.33 19.92
N GLY A 367 -7.01 13.03 19.53
CA GLY A 367 -5.69 12.96 20.17
C GLY A 367 -5.67 13.50 21.61
N ALA A 368 -6.52 14.47 21.94
CA ALA A 368 -6.68 14.93 23.32
C ALA A 368 -7.31 13.84 24.22
N SER A 369 -8.21 13.03 23.66
CA SER A 369 -8.81 11.88 24.36
C SER A 369 -7.93 10.64 24.36
N LEU A 370 -7.00 10.54 23.41
CA LEU A 370 -6.20 9.35 23.14
C LEU A 370 -4.72 9.71 23.10
N SER A 371 -3.96 9.28 24.10
CA SER A 371 -2.50 9.35 24.10
C SER A 371 -1.89 8.38 23.07
N CYS A 372 -2.11 8.65 21.78
CA CYS A 372 -1.74 7.80 20.65
C CYS A 372 -0.73 8.53 19.75
N SER A 373 0.46 7.95 19.58
CA SER A 373 1.52 8.54 18.74
C SER A 373 1.11 8.66 17.27
N GLU A 374 0.34 7.70 16.75
CA GLU A 374 -0.11 7.72 15.35
C GLU A 374 -1.05 8.91 15.05
N ILE A 375 -1.97 9.20 15.98
CA ILE A 375 -2.87 10.35 15.86
C ILE A 375 -2.08 11.66 15.88
N ASN A 376 -1.09 11.77 16.78
CA ASN A 376 -0.24 12.96 16.85
C ASN A 376 0.61 13.16 15.59
N MET A 377 1.14 12.07 15.00
CA MET A 377 1.84 12.12 13.71
C MET A 377 0.91 12.64 12.61
N GLU A 378 -0.33 12.13 12.56
CA GLU A 378 -1.31 12.55 11.55
C GLU A 378 -1.75 14.01 11.74
N VAL A 379 -1.90 14.48 12.99
CA VAL A 379 -2.16 15.89 13.32
C VAL A 379 -1.03 16.78 12.83
N ASN A 380 0.22 16.43 13.11
CA ASN A 380 1.38 17.19 12.64
C ASN A 380 1.45 17.24 11.12
N GLU A 381 1.15 16.12 10.45
CA GLU A 381 1.13 16.06 8.99
C GLU A 381 0.00 16.93 8.41
N LEU A 382 -1.20 16.93 8.99
CA LEU A 382 -2.28 17.83 8.56
C LEU A 382 -1.90 19.31 8.73
N GLN A 383 -1.21 19.65 9.82
CA GLN A 383 -0.70 21.01 10.04
C GLN A 383 0.37 21.40 9.02
N GLU A 384 1.30 20.48 8.72
CA GLU A 384 2.28 20.66 7.65
C GLU A 384 1.57 20.87 6.31
N ASN A 385 0.58 20.05 5.99
CA ASN A 385 -0.19 20.15 4.76
C ASN A 385 -0.90 21.50 4.62
N LEU A 386 -1.46 22.02 5.71
CA LEU A 386 -2.08 23.34 5.74
C LEU A 386 -1.09 24.50 5.58
N SER A 387 0.18 24.31 5.95
CA SER A 387 1.19 25.36 5.90
C SER A 387 1.56 25.77 4.47
N TYR A 388 1.43 24.84 3.51
CA TYR A 388 1.70 25.10 2.09
C TYR A 388 0.42 25.12 1.24
N MET A 389 -0.78 24.97 1.83
CA MET A 389 -2.04 24.98 1.08
C MET A 389 -2.48 26.43 0.77
N SER A 390 -1.79 27.07 -0.16
CA SER A 390 -2.10 28.41 -0.66
C SER A 390 -1.58 28.63 -2.09
N GLU A 391 -2.14 29.61 -2.78
CA GLU A 391 -1.66 30.05 -4.09
C GLU A 391 -0.18 30.51 -3.97
N GLY A 392 0.74 29.75 -4.57
CA GLY A 392 2.18 30.01 -4.55
C GLY A 392 3.02 29.12 -3.62
N SER A 393 2.42 28.46 -2.63
CA SER A 393 3.11 27.50 -1.75
C SER A 393 2.78 26.05 -2.10
N TYR A 394 1.57 25.81 -2.62
CA TYR A 394 1.18 24.50 -3.12
C TYR A 394 1.89 24.25 -4.45
N GLY A 395 2.59 23.14 -4.56
CA GLY A 395 3.39 22.80 -5.73
C GLY A 395 3.59 21.29 -5.85
N LYS A 396 4.36 20.89 -6.87
CA LYS A 396 4.55 19.46 -7.19
C LYS A 396 5.08 18.64 -6.01
N ALA A 397 6.10 19.14 -5.31
CA ALA A 397 6.71 18.46 -4.17
C ALA A 397 5.69 18.17 -3.05
N SER A 398 4.91 19.20 -2.68
CA SER A 398 3.95 19.10 -1.60
C SER A 398 2.74 18.26 -1.97
N ARG A 399 2.23 18.35 -3.22
CA ARG A 399 1.22 17.40 -3.75
C ARG A 399 1.71 15.95 -3.64
N LYS A 400 2.92 15.65 -4.12
CA LYS A 400 3.49 14.29 -4.15
C LYS A 400 3.63 13.69 -2.77
N LYS A 401 4.12 14.48 -1.82
CA LYS A 401 4.21 14.06 -0.43
C LYS A 401 2.83 13.71 0.13
N MET A 402 1.82 14.56 -0.09
CA MET A 402 0.45 14.26 0.37
C MET A 402 -0.11 12.99 -0.25
N SER A 403 0.04 12.82 -1.56
CA SER A 403 -0.52 11.68 -2.28
C SER A 403 0.18 10.37 -1.91
N PHE A 404 1.50 10.37 -1.74
CA PHE A 404 2.24 9.21 -1.20
C PHE A 404 1.75 8.82 0.21
N ASN A 405 1.51 9.80 1.09
CA ASN A 405 0.99 9.53 2.44
C ASN A 405 -0.43 8.94 2.40
N VAL A 406 -1.29 9.44 1.49
CA VAL A 406 -2.62 8.87 1.23
C VAL A 406 -2.49 7.41 0.77
N TYR A 407 -1.60 7.13 -0.17
CA TYR A 407 -1.35 5.78 -0.69
C TYR A 407 -0.93 4.80 0.42
N GLN A 408 0.07 5.17 1.25
CA GLN A 408 0.53 4.33 2.37
C GLN A 408 -0.60 4.03 3.37
N ARG A 409 -1.42 5.04 3.68
CA ARG A 409 -2.55 4.89 4.59
C ARG A 409 -3.61 3.95 4.04
N LYS A 410 -3.96 4.07 2.74
CA LYS A 410 -4.93 3.18 2.07
C LYS A 410 -4.47 1.73 2.00
N LYS A 411 -3.17 1.49 1.84
CA LYS A 411 -2.58 0.13 1.85
C LYS A 411 -2.49 -0.50 3.25
N GLY A 412 -2.93 0.19 4.30
CA GLY A 412 -2.82 -0.30 5.68
C GLY A 412 -1.39 -0.30 6.22
N ARG A 413 -0.47 0.45 5.59
CA ARG A 413 0.94 0.54 5.95
C ARG A 413 1.25 1.79 6.78
N GLY A 414 0.36 2.13 7.71
CA GLY A 414 0.62 3.22 8.65
C GLY A 414 1.88 2.94 9.45
N ASN A 415 2.88 3.85 9.37
CA ASN A 415 4.19 3.85 10.04
C ASN A 415 4.43 2.63 10.96
N ASN A 416 4.84 1.51 10.36
CA ASN A 416 5.41 0.41 11.13
C ASN A 416 6.61 0.98 11.89
N LYS A 417 6.52 0.97 13.22
CA LYS A 417 7.57 1.35 14.17
C LYS A 417 8.80 0.43 14.06
N ALA A 418 9.49 0.48 12.94
CA ALA A 418 10.73 -0.26 12.73
C ALA A 418 11.90 0.65 12.36
N PHE A 419 11.80 1.99 12.42
CA PHE A 419 12.91 2.85 11.97
C PHE A 419 13.02 4.15 12.77
N THR A 420 13.31 4.03 14.06
CA THR A 420 14.06 5.04 14.82
C THR A 420 15.03 4.29 15.73
N GLY A 421 16.25 4.09 15.23
CA GLY A 421 17.41 3.60 15.96
C GLY A 421 18.62 4.33 15.43
#